data_AF-A0A947ANH6-F1
#
_entry.id   AF-A0A947ANH6-F1
#
_cell.length_a   1.000
_cell.length_b   1.000
_cell.length_c   1.000
_cell.angle_alpha   90.00
_cell.angle_beta   90.00
_cell.angle_gamma   90.00
#
_symmetry.space_group_name_H-M   'P 1'
#
loop_
_entity.id
_entity.type
_entity.pdbx_description
1 polymer ?
#
loop_
_entity_poly.entity_id
_entity_poly.type
_entity_poly.pdbx_seq_one_letter_code
_entity_poly.pdbx_strand_id
1 'polypeptide(L)' 'MSQNRDNLESRLKKLEEEIAETQKRLPAHSIKPPVMMDLLELEDERDALLNELVRLKGSE' A
#
# COMPACT_ATOMS: atom_id res chain seq x y z
N MET A 1 -8.42 -1.33 -21.47
CA MET A 1 -8.79 -1.26 -20.04
C MET A 1 -7.92 -2.15 -19.16
N SER A 2 -7.48 -3.35 -19.59
CA SER A 2 -6.70 -4.27 -18.74
C SER A 2 -5.31 -3.78 -18.30
N GLN A 3 -4.58 -3.05 -19.14
CA GLN A 3 -3.22 -2.60 -18.80
C GLN A 3 -3.15 -1.66 -17.59
N ASN A 4 -4.23 -0.93 -17.29
CA ASN A 4 -4.27 -0.05 -16.13
C ASN A 4 -4.45 -0.85 -14.83
N ARG A 5 -5.28 -1.90 -14.88
CA ARG A 5 -5.55 -2.76 -13.73
C ARG A 5 -4.35 -3.62 -13.35
N ASP A 6 -3.71 -4.25 -14.32
CA ASP A 6 -2.51 -5.06 -14.08
C ASP A 6 -1.36 -4.21 -13.49
N ASN A 7 -1.27 -2.94 -13.90
CA ASN A 7 -0.30 -1.99 -13.35
C ASN A 7 -0.63 -1.62 -11.88
N LEU A 8 -1.89 -1.33 -11.57
CA LEU A 8 -2.35 -1.05 -10.20
C LEU A 8 -2.15 -2.25 -9.29
N GLU A 9 -2.46 -3.47 -9.74
CA GLU A 9 -2.23 -4.70 -8.97
C GLU A 9 -0.74 -4.96 -8.73
N SER A 10 0.12 -4.71 -9.73
CA SER A 10 1.58 -4.81 -9.56
C SER A 10 2.14 -3.76 -8.59
N ARG A 11 1.62 -2.53 -8.64
CA ARG A 11 2.02 -1.45 -7.72
C ARG A 11 1.57 -1.77 -6.29
N LEU A 12 0.34 -2.25 -6.12
CA LEU A 12 -0.20 -2.66 -4.82
C LEU A 12 0.69 -3.73 -4.16
N LYS A 13 1.08 -4.76 -4.91
CA LYS A 13 1.96 -5.81 -4.39
C LYS A 13 3.32 -5.28 -3.92
N LYS A 14 3.92 -4.35 -4.66
CA LYS A 14 5.18 -3.71 -4.23
C LYS A 14 5.00 -2.91 -2.95
N LEU A 15 3.88 -2.19 -2.85
CA LEU A 15 3.56 -1.40 -1.66
C LEU A 15 3.40 -2.28 -0.42
N GLU A 16 2.74 -3.44 -0.55
CA GLU A 16 2.61 -4.42 0.53
C GLU A 16 3.96 -4.99 0.97
N GLU A 17 4.89 -5.22 0.04
CA GLU A 17 6.26 -5.64 0.34
C GLU A 17 7.04 -4.55 1.11
N GLU A 18 6.93 -3.29 0.69
CA GLU A 18 7.55 -2.12 1.34
C GLU A 18 6.99 -1.88 2.75
N ILE A 19 5.68 -2.04 2.94
CA ILE A 19 5.00 -1.98 4.24
C ILE A 19 5.53 -3.10 5.16
N ALA A 20 5.58 -4.34 4.68
CA ALA A 20 6.04 -5.47 5.46
C ALA A 20 7.52 -5.34 5.87
N GLU A 21 8.37 -4.79 4.99
CA GLU A 21 9.76 -4.50 5.31
C GLU A 21 9.89 -3.38 6.35
N THR A 22 9.12 -2.30 6.20
CA THR A 22 9.09 -1.18 7.14
C THR A 22 8.63 -1.63 8.52
N GLN A 23 7.59 -2.46 8.58
CA GLN A 23 7.10 -3.07 9.82
C GLN A 23 8.14 -4.00 10.48
N LYS A 24 8.92 -4.76 9.70
CA LYS A 24 10.02 -5.59 10.26
C LYS A 24 11.14 -4.76 10.89
N ARG A 25 11.34 -3.53 10.41
CA ARG A 25 12.35 -2.60 10.93
C ARG A 25 11.85 -1.87 12.19
N LEU A 26 10.57 -1.99 12.54
CA LEU A 26 10.01 -1.39 13.75
C LEU A 26 10.49 -2.16 15.00
N PRO A 27 11.11 -1.48 15.98
CA PRO A 27 11.40 -2.08 17.27
C PRO A 27 10.10 -2.46 17.98
N ALA A 28 10.01 -3.69 18.50
CA ALA A 28 8.84 -4.23 19.22
C ALA A 28 8.38 -3.38 20.43
N HIS A 29 9.21 -2.44 20.88
CA HIS A 29 8.99 -1.63 22.08
C HIS A 29 9.11 -0.12 21.84
N SER A 30 9.40 0.33 20.61
CA SER A 30 9.51 1.76 20.32
C SER A 30 9.46 2.02 18.82
N ILE A 31 8.28 2.39 18.34
CA ILE A 31 8.09 2.86 16.97
C ILE A 31 8.61 4.30 16.92
N LYS A 32 9.69 4.55 16.16
CA LYS A 32 10.19 5.92 15.99
C LYS A 32 9.17 6.72 15.16
N PRO A 33 8.82 7.97 15.54
CA PRO A 33 7.80 8.76 14.86
C PRO A 33 7.96 8.86 13.33
N PRO A 34 9.19 8.99 12.75
CA PRO A 34 9.35 9.01 11.31
C PRO A 34 8.91 7.71 10.63
N VAL A 35 9.23 6.55 11.21
CA VAL A 35 8.85 5.25 10.63
C VAL A 35 7.35 5.00 10.73
N MET A 36 6.69 5.56 11.76
CA MET A 36 5.23 5.55 11.84
C MET A 36 4.60 6.41 10.75
N MET A 37 5.14 7.60 10.47
CA MET A 37 4.64 8.46 9.40
C MET A 37 4.84 7.81 8.03
N ASP A 38 6.03 7.26 7.76
CA ASP A 38 6.30 6.53 6.51
C ASP A 38 5.33 5.36 6.32
N LEU A 39 5.05 4.62 7.40
CA LEU A 39 4.09 3.51 7.37
C LEU A 39 2.66 3.99 7.08
N LEU A 40 2.22 5.08 7.72
CA LEU A 40 0.88 5.65 7.51
C LEU A 40 0.69 6.15 6.07
N GLU A 41 1.71 6.81 5.49
CA GLU A 41 1.66 7.27 4.10
C GLU A 41 1.54 6.08 3.11
N LEU A 42 2.28 5.00 3.38
CA LEU A 42 2.17 3.77 2.57
C LEU A 42 0.79 3.09 2.73
N GLU A 43 0.22 3.08 3.93
CA GLU A 43 -1.12 2.55 4.17
C GLU A 43 -2.22 3.38 3.48
N ASP A 44 -2.09 4.70 3.47
CA ASP A 44 -2.99 5.60 2.75
C ASP A 44 -2.91 5.40 1.23
N GLU A 45 -1.70 5.26 0.65
CA GLU A 45 -1.52 4.96 -0.79
C GLU A 45 -2.13 3.59 -1.15
N ARG A 46 -1.94 2.57 -0.30
CA ARG A 46 -2.56 1.25 -0.50
C ARG A 46 -4.08 1.35 -0.58
N ASP A 47 -4.69 2.05 0.36
CA ASP A 47 -6.13 2.14 0.47
C ASP A 47 -6.74 2.95 -0.69
N ALA A 48 -6.03 3.98 -1.18
CA ALA A 48 -6.41 4.69 -2.39
C ALA A 48 -6.40 3.78 -3.63
N LEU A 49 -5.34 2.98 -3.82
CA LEU A 49 -5.23 2.04 -4.95
C LEU A 49 -6.30 0.94 -4.88
N LEU A 50 -6.58 0.41 -3.68
CA LEU A 50 -7.65 -0.58 -3.48
C LEU A 50 -9.01 -0.01 -3.85
N ASN A 51 -9.30 1.22 -3.43
CA ASN A 51 -10.56 1.90 -3.78
C ASN A 51 -10.68 2.11 -5.29
N GLU A 52 -9.60 2.45 -5.99
CA GLU A 52 -9.59 2.58 -7.44
C GLU A 52 -9.84 1.24 -8.14
N LEU A 53 -9.21 0.15 -7.67
CA LEU A 53 -9.44 -1.21 -8.17
C LEU A 53 -10.89 -1.68 -7.96
N VAL A 54 -11.49 -1.36 -6.81
CA VAL A 54 -12.90 -1.66 -6.53
C VAL A 54 -13.82 -0.88 -7.47
N ARG A 55 -13.56 0.41 -7.70
CA ARG A 55 -14.33 1.24 -8.65
C ARG A 55 -14.23 0.70 -10.07
N LEU A 56 -13.05 0.24 -10.49
CA LEU A 56 -12.83 -0.40 -11.78
C LEU A 56 -13.61 -1.71 -11.92
N LYS A 57 -13.69 -2.53 -10.86
CA LYS A 57 -14.50 -3.77 -10.85
C LYS A 57 -16.01 -3.55 -10.77
N GLY A 58 -16.46 -2.47 -10.13
CA GLY A 58 -17.88 -2.13 -10.00
C GLY A 58 -18.47 -1.36 -11.18
N SER A 59 -17.63 -1.01 -12.17
CA SER A 59 -18.04 -0.34 -13.41
C SER A 59 -18.14 -1.30 -14.61
N GLU A 60 -18.10 -2.61 -14.36
CA GLU A 60 -18.29 -3.69 -15.36
C GLU A 60 -19.72 -4.24 -15.33
#